data_AF-K9UXB4-F1
#
_entry.id   AF-K9UXB4-F1
#
_cell.length_a   1.000
_cell.length_b   1.000
_cell.length_c   1.000
_cell.angle_alpha   90.00
_cell.angle_beta   90.00
_cell.angle_gamma   90.00
#
_symmetry.space_group_name_H-M   'P 1'
#
loop_
_entity.id
_entity.type
_entity.pdbx_description
1 polymer ?
#
loop_
_entity_poly.entity_id
_entity_poly.type
_entity_poly.pdbx_seq_one_letter_code
_entity_poly.pdbx_strand_id
1 'polypeptide(L)'
;MNSQLLISDVLTAVNDFEKSTKPGVWASVEKKQLLAEMQLRLNDAFQINQGAQPFCGPASIIFELVRKQPLRYVQICRSLFEKGSFQGKTKLIQASQTLRRSQGRLRMTQSDWMVLAALRESENTIFNIEANSPEIIRNLAGMTKSWEIEGWIKELFDYRQVKTIHTYLFGEFAALEQATTAINSGGVVFALITADGLLRGKQPFLPLPTHWVPILGNISVKGGDWSDDDSGRVSLDVYSWGKQFHINKDEDAFEDYFWGVVIGM
;
A
#
# COMPACT_ATOMS: atom_id res chain seq x y z
N MET A 1 14.06 -7.06 18.73
CA MET A 1 14.82 -8.23 18.22
C MET A 1 15.62 -7.78 17.01
N ASN A 2 16.88 -8.23 16.94
CA ASN A 2 17.98 -7.73 16.10
C ASN A 2 17.63 -7.54 14.62
N SER A 3 17.84 -6.34 14.08
CA SER A 3 17.87 -6.08 12.63
C SER A 3 18.79 -7.04 11.88
N GLN A 4 19.89 -7.47 12.51
CA GLN A 4 20.84 -8.43 11.97
C GLN A 4 20.28 -9.86 11.82
N LEU A 5 19.39 -10.30 12.73
CA LEU A 5 18.71 -11.60 12.61
C LEU A 5 17.60 -11.56 11.54
N LEU A 6 16.89 -10.43 11.43
CA LEU A 6 15.91 -10.22 10.35
C LEU A 6 16.58 -10.30 8.98
N ILE A 7 17.79 -9.73 8.82
CA ILE A 7 18.56 -9.78 7.57
C ILE A 7 18.99 -11.22 7.26
N SER A 8 19.43 -12.02 8.25
CA SER A 8 19.85 -13.41 8.01
C SER A 8 18.69 -14.31 7.58
N ASP A 9 17.51 -14.13 8.16
CA ASP A 9 16.33 -14.94 7.82
C ASP A 9 15.82 -14.61 6.41
N VAL A 10 15.82 -13.32 6.04
CA VAL A 10 15.47 -12.88 4.68
C VAL A 10 16.41 -13.48 3.65
N LEU A 11 17.73 -13.41 3.88
CA LEU A 11 18.72 -13.99 2.96
C LEU A 11 18.57 -15.51 2.84
N THR A 12 18.33 -16.20 3.95
CA THR A 12 18.07 -17.64 3.93
C THR A 12 16.83 -17.97 3.10
N ALA A 13 15.73 -17.23 3.29
CA ALA A 13 14.50 -17.45 2.53
C ALA A 13 14.67 -17.18 1.02
N VAL A 14 15.46 -16.17 0.64
CA VAL A 14 15.80 -15.89 -0.77
C VAL A 14 16.64 -17.03 -1.35
N ASN A 15 17.68 -17.48 -0.65
CA ASN A 15 18.54 -18.57 -1.09
C ASN A 15 17.75 -19.89 -1.22
N ASP A 16 16.85 -20.17 -0.29
CA ASP A 16 15.99 -21.36 -0.33
C ASP A 16 15.00 -21.28 -1.50
N PHE A 17 14.49 -20.09 -1.81
CA PHE A 17 13.67 -19.90 -2.99
C PHE A 17 14.50 -20.12 -4.26
N GLU A 18 15.69 -19.54 -4.37
CA GLU A 18 16.61 -19.73 -5.49
C GLU A 18 16.92 -21.21 -5.76
N LYS A 19 17.23 -21.98 -4.71
CA LYS A 19 17.51 -23.42 -4.80
C LYS A 19 16.28 -24.30 -5.07
N SER A 20 15.06 -23.80 -4.84
CA SER A 20 13.82 -24.56 -5.06
C SER A 20 13.69 -25.03 -6.51
N THR A 21 13.50 -26.33 -6.74
CA THR A 21 13.31 -26.87 -8.11
C THR A 21 11.85 -26.88 -8.56
N LYS A 22 10.93 -26.37 -7.72
CA LYS A 22 9.51 -26.34 -8.04
C LYS A 22 9.24 -25.41 -9.23
N PRO A 23 8.46 -25.86 -10.24
CA PRO A 23 8.12 -25.03 -11.37
C PRO A 23 7.18 -23.89 -10.95
N GLY A 24 7.24 -22.78 -11.69
CA GLY A 24 6.28 -21.69 -11.55
C GLY A 24 4.92 -22.05 -12.13
N VAL A 25 3.85 -21.54 -11.52
CA VAL A 25 2.48 -21.71 -12.04
C VAL A 25 1.98 -20.52 -12.86
N TRP A 26 2.86 -19.57 -13.13
CA TRP A 26 2.59 -18.31 -13.85
C TRP A 26 3.19 -18.39 -15.24
N ALA A 27 2.41 -17.99 -16.23
CA ALA A 27 2.77 -18.15 -17.62
C ALA A 27 3.71 -17.02 -18.12
N SER A 28 3.70 -15.87 -17.46
CA SER A 28 4.47 -14.66 -17.78
C SER A 28 5.53 -14.28 -16.72
N VAL A 29 5.79 -15.16 -15.75
CA VAL A 29 6.76 -14.91 -14.67
C VAL A 29 7.86 -15.97 -14.73
N GLU A 30 9.09 -15.50 -14.92
CA GLU A 30 10.31 -16.30 -14.92
C GLU A 30 10.97 -16.21 -13.56
N LYS A 31 11.34 -17.37 -12.99
CA LYS A 31 11.91 -17.45 -11.64
C LYS A 31 13.16 -16.57 -11.47
N LYS A 32 14.06 -16.59 -12.46
CA LYS A 32 15.31 -15.83 -12.42
C LYS A 32 15.04 -14.32 -12.38
N GLN A 33 14.12 -13.85 -13.21
CA GLN A 33 13.73 -12.44 -13.24
C GLN A 33 13.02 -12.04 -11.95
N LEU A 34 12.09 -12.86 -11.47
CA LEU A 34 11.40 -12.66 -10.19
C LEU A 34 12.39 -12.50 -9.03
N LEU A 35 13.38 -13.39 -8.91
CA LEU A 35 14.40 -13.31 -7.85
C LEU A 35 15.21 -12.02 -7.93
N ALA A 36 15.66 -11.62 -9.13
CA ALA A 36 16.40 -10.39 -9.33
C ALA A 36 15.57 -9.16 -8.93
N GLU A 37 14.31 -9.11 -9.37
CA GLU A 37 13.39 -8.01 -9.07
C GLU A 37 13.02 -7.95 -7.58
N MET A 38 12.85 -9.09 -6.92
CA MET A 38 12.65 -9.17 -5.47
C MET A 38 13.85 -8.61 -4.70
N GLN A 39 15.07 -8.97 -5.09
CA GLN A 39 16.29 -8.47 -4.45
C GLN A 39 16.41 -6.95 -4.59
N LEU A 40 16.06 -6.38 -5.75
CA LEU A 40 16.03 -4.93 -5.93
C LEU A 40 15.10 -4.25 -4.92
N ARG A 41 13.93 -4.83 -4.63
CA ARG A 41 12.94 -4.28 -3.67
C ARG A 41 13.38 -4.45 -2.23
N LEU A 42 13.98 -5.59 -1.90
CA LEU A 42 14.54 -5.84 -0.56
C LEU A 42 15.69 -4.87 -0.24
N ASN A 43 16.46 -4.46 -1.26
CA ASN A 43 17.50 -3.45 -1.12
C ASN A 43 16.92 -2.04 -1.06
N ASP A 44 15.92 -1.75 -1.89
CA ASP A 44 15.25 -0.45 -1.95
C ASP A 44 13.75 -0.62 -2.29
N ALA A 45 12.88 -0.40 -1.30
CA ALA A 45 11.44 -0.52 -1.48
C ALA A 45 10.87 0.50 -2.49
N PHE A 46 11.57 1.60 -2.76
CA PHE A 46 11.16 2.58 -3.77
C PHE A 46 11.29 2.05 -5.21
N GLN A 47 11.85 0.86 -5.41
CA GLN A 47 11.82 0.17 -6.71
C GLN A 47 10.44 -0.40 -7.07
N ILE A 48 9.48 -0.39 -6.13
CA ILE A 48 8.08 -0.73 -6.41
C ILE A 48 7.45 0.44 -7.17
N ASN A 49 6.79 0.16 -8.30
CA ASN A 49 6.13 1.20 -9.07
C ASN A 49 4.96 0.64 -9.86
N GLN A 50 3.73 1.06 -9.52
CA GLN A 50 2.55 0.62 -10.26
C GLN A 50 2.40 1.24 -11.66
N GLY A 51 3.23 2.23 -12.00
CA GLY A 51 3.10 3.01 -13.23
C GLY A 51 1.72 3.69 -13.32
N ALA A 52 1.11 3.63 -14.50
CA ALA A 52 -0.24 4.16 -14.75
C ALA A 52 -1.37 3.16 -14.46
N GLN A 53 -1.08 2.01 -13.83
CA GLN A 53 -2.06 0.97 -13.58
C GLN A 53 -2.81 1.19 -12.26
N PRO A 54 -4.07 0.74 -12.14
CA PRO A 54 -4.91 0.97 -10.95
C PRO A 54 -4.53 0.04 -9.79
N PHE A 55 -3.26 0.08 -9.37
CA PHE A 55 -2.72 -0.72 -8.27
C PHE A 55 -2.17 0.12 -7.12
N CYS A 56 -2.65 1.36 -6.94
CA CYS A 56 -2.16 2.22 -5.86
C CYS A 56 -2.34 1.62 -4.46
N GLY A 57 -3.48 0.99 -4.18
CA GLY A 57 -3.70 0.26 -2.94
C GLY A 57 -2.72 -0.91 -2.76
N PRO A 58 -2.73 -1.90 -3.67
CA PRO A 58 -1.77 -3.01 -3.61
C PRO A 58 -0.30 -2.58 -3.54
N ALA A 59 0.10 -1.57 -4.31
CA ALA A 59 1.49 -1.09 -4.35
C ALA A 59 1.88 -0.43 -3.03
N SER A 60 0.97 0.32 -2.41
CA SER A 60 1.17 0.90 -1.08
C SER A 60 1.36 -0.18 -0.03
N ILE A 61 0.50 -1.20 -0.03
CA ILE A 61 0.59 -2.35 0.89
C ILE A 61 1.91 -3.08 0.73
N ILE A 62 2.31 -3.41 -0.50
CA ILE A 62 3.56 -4.15 -0.75
C ILE A 62 4.79 -3.31 -0.42
N PHE A 63 4.76 -2.00 -0.66
CA PHE A 63 5.82 -1.09 -0.26
C PHE A 63 6.08 -1.13 1.25
N GLU A 64 5.04 -0.99 2.07
CA GLU A 64 5.20 -1.09 3.53
C GLU A 64 5.54 -2.52 3.97
N LEU A 65 5.00 -3.55 3.32
CA LEU A 65 5.33 -4.93 3.65
C LEU A 65 6.82 -5.23 3.46
N VAL A 66 7.42 -4.73 2.37
CA VAL A 66 8.86 -4.86 2.12
C VAL A 66 9.66 -4.11 3.20
N ARG A 67 9.25 -2.90 3.58
CA ARG A 67 9.95 -2.09 4.59
C ARG A 67 9.85 -2.64 6.01
N LYS A 68 8.68 -3.17 6.38
CA LYS A 68 8.35 -3.54 7.76
C LYS A 68 8.52 -5.03 8.02
N GLN A 69 8.22 -5.88 7.04
CA GLN A 69 8.21 -7.34 7.16
C GLN A 69 8.79 -8.03 5.89
N PRO A 70 10.05 -7.75 5.52
CA PRO A 70 10.64 -8.23 4.26
C PRO A 70 10.64 -9.75 4.10
N LEU A 71 10.78 -10.51 5.19
CA LEU A 71 10.70 -11.97 5.17
C LEU A 71 9.33 -12.44 4.66
N ARG A 72 8.26 -11.79 5.13
CA ARG A 72 6.89 -12.10 4.73
C ARG A 72 6.68 -11.83 3.24
N TYR A 73 7.24 -10.74 2.71
CA TYR A 73 7.24 -10.46 1.27
C TYR A 73 7.90 -11.59 0.45
N VAL A 74 9.07 -12.09 0.87
CA VAL A 74 9.76 -13.21 0.19
C VAL A 74 8.91 -14.48 0.20
N GLN A 75 8.33 -14.82 1.34
CA GLN A 75 7.45 -15.98 1.49
C GLN A 75 6.22 -15.89 0.57
N ILE A 76 5.60 -14.72 0.48
CA ILE A 76 4.47 -14.47 -0.41
C ILE A 76 4.88 -14.64 -1.87
N CYS A 77 5.98 -14.02 -2.30
CA CYS A 77 6.45 -14.12 -3.68
C CYS A 77 6.74 -15.58 -4.08
N ARG A 78 7.44 -16.32 -3.22
CA ARG A 78 7.69 -17.75 -3.44
C ARG A 78 6.39 -18.54 -3.53
N SER A 79 5.48 -18.35 -2.57
CA SER A 79 4.24 -19.13 -2.52
C SER A 79 3.34 -18.83 -3.71
N LEU A 80 3.20 -17.56 -4.11
CA LEU A 80 2.51 -17.18 -5.33
C LEU A 80 3.17 -17.81 -6.55
N PHE A 81 4.49 -17.74 -6.69
CA PHE A 81 5.18 -18.30 -7.84
C PHE A 81 4.98 -19.83 -7.95
N GLU A 82 5.22 -20.57 -6.86
CA GLU A 82 5.21 -22.03 -6.85
C GLU A 82 3.79 -22.64 -6.80
N LYS A 83 2.81 -21.92 -6.21
CA LYS A 83 1.47 -22.48 -5.93
C LYS A 83 0.32 -21.65 -6.49
N GLY A 84 0.56 -20.39 -6.81
CA GLY A 84 -0.48 -19.44 -7.23
C GLY A 84 -1.29 -18.89 -6.07
N SER A 85 -0.89 -19.16 -4.83
CA SER A 85 -1.60 -18.72 -3.63
C SER A 85 -0.65 -18.57 -2.45
N PHE A 86 -1.10 -17.85 -1.42
CA PHE A 86 -0.44 -17.80 -0.12
C PHE A 86 -1.47 -17.65 0.98
N GLN A 87 -1.13 -18.16 2.16
CA GLN A 87 -1.98 -18.08 3.34
C GLN A 87 -1.74 -16.73 4.05
N GLY A 88 -2.76 -15.87 4.08
CA GLY A 88 -2.85 -14.74 5.01
C GLY A 88 -3.09 -15.21 6.45
N LYS A 89 -3.28 -14.28 7.39
CA LYS A 89 -3.53 -14.62 8.79
C LYS A 89 -4.74 -15.52 8.98
N THR A 90 -5.83 -15.26 8.24
CA THR A 90 -7.07 -16.03 8.34
C THR A 90 -7.57 -16.55 7.00
N LYS A 91 -7.16 -15.94 5.87
CA LYS A 91 -7.67 -16.30 4.54
C LYS A 91 -6.59 -16.74 3.58
N LEU A 92 -6.94 -17.67 2.69
CA LEU A 92 -6.12 -18.02 1.54
C LEU A 92 -6.31 -16.96 0.46
N ILE A 93 -5.23 -16.28 0.05
CA ILE A 93 -5.21 -15.42 -1.13
C ILE A 93 -4.72 -16.26 -2.30
N GLN A 94 -5.54 -16.39 -3.34
CA GLN A 94 -5.27 -17.26 -4.47
C GLN A 94 -5.52 -16.55 -5.80
N ALA A 95 -4.51 -16.53 -6.66
CA ALA A 95 -4.61 -16.07 -8.03
C ALA A 95 -5.34 -17.12 -8.89
N SER A 96 -6.37 -16.66 -9.60
CA SER A 96 -7.16 -17.47 -10.51
C SER A 96 -6.28 -18.06 -11.62
N GLN A 97 -6.76 -19.15 -12.22
CA GLN A 97 -6.07 -19.73 -13.37
C GLN A 97 -5.99 -18.75 -14.54
N THR A 98 -7.02 -17.91 -14.72
CA THR A 98 -7.06 -16.86 -15.75
C THR A 98 -5.95 -15.84 -15.52
N LEU A 99 -5.82 -15.31 -14.30
CA LEU A 99 -4.77 -14.36 -13.96
C LEU A 99 -3.38 -14.97 -14.17
N ARG A 100 -3.15 -16.19 -13.69
CA ARG A 100 -1.86 -16.89 -13.82
C ARG A 100 -1.48 -17.21 -15.26
N ARG A 101 -2.46 -17.41 -16.15
CA ARG A 101 -2.26 -17.65 -17.58
C ARG A 101 -2.19 -16.37 -18.42
N SER A 102 -2.32 -15.20 -17.81
CA SER A 102 -2.22 -13.95 -18.53
C SER A 102 -0.79 -13.77 -19.09
N GLN A 103 -0.71 -13.66 -20.41
CA GLN A 103 0.52 -13.45 -21.18
C GLN A 103 0.69 -11.98 -21.61
N GLY A 104 0.04 -11.06 -20.87
CA GLY A 104 -0.08 -9.67 -21.28
C GLY A 104 1.29 -8.98 -21.45
N ARG A 105 1.31 -7.90 -22.25
CA ARG A 105 2.44 -6.96 -22.25
C ARG A 105 2.50 -6.27 -20.89
N LEU A 106 3.22 -6.88 -19.95
CA LEU A 106 3.42 -6.32 -18.62
C LEU A 106 4.03 -4.93 -18.78
N ARG A 107 3.30 -3.90 -18.34
CA ARG A 107 3.81 -2.51 -18.26
C ARG A 107 4.51 -2.23 -16.93
N MET A 108 4.88 -3.31 -16.24
CA MET A 108 5.55 -3.34 -14.95
C MET A 108 6.42 -4.60 -14.85
N THR A 109 7.22 -4.69 -13.80
CA THR A 109 8.07 -5.85 -13.52
C THR A 109 7.23 -7.10 -13.28
N GLN A 110 7.82 -8.28 -13.45
CA GLN A 110 7.12 -9.55 -13.26
C GLN A 110 6.76 -9.77 -11.78
N SER A 111 7.63 -9.35 -10.87
CA SER A 111 7.38 -9.39 -9.42
C SER A 111 6.18 -8.54 -9.02
N ASP A 112 6.09 -7.30 -9.53
CA ASP A 112 4.98 -6.40 -9.22
C ASP A 112 3.70 -6.90 -9.85
N TRP A 113 3.74 -7.38 -11.10
CA TRP A 113 2.56 -7.96 -11.72
C TRP A 113 1.99 -9.11 -10.88
N MET A 114 2.83 -10.07 -10.52
CA MET A 114 2.41 -11.26 -9.79
C MET A 114 1.76 -10.91 -8.45
N VAL A 115 2.41 -10.05 -7.67
CA VAL A 115 1.95 -9.76 -6.30
C VAL A 115 0.80 -8.75 -6.29
N LEU A 116 0.89 -7.66 -7.07
CA LEU A 116 -0.13 -6.61 -7.08
C LEU A 116 -1.43 -7.10 -7.72
N ALA A 117 -1.36 -7.88 -8.81
CA ALA A 117 -2.56 -8.41 -9.45
C ALA A 117 -3.23 -9.49 -8.59
N ALA A 118 -2.46 -10.33 -7.88
CA ALA A 118 -3.02 -11.31 -6.96
C ALA A 118 -3.75 -10.65 -5.78
N LEU A 119 -3.18 -9.58 -5.20
CA LEU A 119 -3.87 -8.80 -4.18
C LEU A 119 -5.14 -8.15 -4.73
N ARG A 120 -5.06 -7.53 -5.91
CA ARG A 120 -6.22 -6.92 -6.56
C ARG A 120 -7.35 -7.92 -6.81
N GLU A 121 -7.04 -9.11 -7.34
CA GLU A 121 -8.06 -10.13 -7.60
C GLU A 121 -8.67 -10.66 -6.28
N SER A 122 -7.88 -10.69 -5.21
CA SER A 122 -8.36 -11.12 -3.88
C SER A 122 -9.44 -10.21 -3.29
N GLU A 123 -9.60 -8.98 -3.80
CA GLU A 123 -10.65 -8.05 -3.37
C GLU A 123 -12.03 -8.69 -3.40
N ASN A 124 -12.34 -9.37 -4.51
CA ASN A 124 -13.63 -10.02 -4.74
C ASN A 124 -13.89 -11.22 -3.82
N THR A 125 -12.85 -11.74 -3.16
CA THR A 125 -12.93 -12.96 -2.34
C THR A 125 -12.89 -12.66 -0.84
N ILE A 126 -12.30 -11.53 -0.44
CA ILE A 126 -11.90 -11.29 0.95
C ILE A 126 -12.75 -10.22 1.63
N PHE A 127 -13.35 -9.27 0.90
CA PHE A 127 -13.89 -8.07 1.53
C PHE A 127 -15.42 -7.95 1.46
N ASN A 128 -16.03 -7.59 2.59
CA ASN A 128 -17.44 -7.21 2.67
C ASN A 128 -17.56 -5.72 2.38
N ILE A 129 -18.55 -5.33 1.56
CA ILE A 129 -18.82 -3.93 1.22
C ILE A 129 -19.24 -3.17 2.47
N GLU A 130 -18.61 -2.02 2.74
CA GLU A 130 -19.02 -1.13 3.82
C GLU A 130 -20.26 -0.32 3.38
N ALA A 131 -21.40 -0.62 3.98
CA ALA A 131 -22.68 0.02 3.61
C ALA A 131 -22.72 1.52 3.93
N ASN A 132 -21.94 1.97 4.91
CA ASN A 132 -21.97 3.32 5.47
C ASN A 132 -21.03 4.31 4.76
N SER A 133 -20.21 3.86 3.81
CA SER A 133 -19.36 4.79 3.04
C SER A 133 -20.22 5.67 2.11
N PRO A 134 -19.85 6.93 1.86
CA PRO A 134 -20.57 7.80 0.94
C PRO A 134 -20.72 7.19 -0.46
N GLU A 135 -21.85 7.42 -1.11
CA GLU A 135 -22.17 6.84 -2.42
C GLU A 135 -21.10 7.14 -3.48
N ILE A 136 -20.57 8.36 -3.48
CA ILE A 136 -19.51 8.76 -4.39
C ILE A 136 -18.26 7.89 -4.21
N ILE A 137 -17.89 7.58 -2.96
CA ILE A 137 -16.77 6.71 -2.64
C ILE A 137 -17.06 5.28 -3.06
N ARG A 138 -18.29 4.78 -2.84
CA ARG A 138 -18.71 3.44 -3.25
C ARG A 138 -18.61 3.27 -4.77
N ASN A 139 -19.04 4.27 -5.54
CA ASN A 139 -19.16 4.21 -7.00
C ASN A 139 -17.86 4.50 -7.78
N LEU A 140 -16.75 4.85 -7.12
CA LEU A 140 -15.43 5.01 -7.78
C LEU A 140 -14.90 3.66 -8.28
N ALA A 141 -15.30 3.26 -9.50
CA ALA A 141 -14.90 2.01 -10.12
C ALA A 141 -13.37 1.93 -10.30
N GLY A 142 -12.79 0.77 -9.98
CA GLY A 142 -11.36 0.52 -10.19
C GLY A 142 -10.43 1.11 -9.13
N MET A 143 -10.94 1.82 -8.12
CA MET A 143 -10.14 2.30 -6.99
C MET A 143 -10.22 1.35 -5.80
N THR A 144 -9.09 1.14 -5.14
CA THR A 144 -9.06 0.40 -3.88
C THR A 144 -9.82 1.19 -2.81
N LYS A 145 -10.64 0.51 -2.02
CA LYS A 145 -11.46 1.09 -0.95
C LYS A 145 -10.80 0.88 0.41
N SER A 146 -11.19 1.68 1.40
CA SER A 146 -10.56 1.64 2.74
C SER A 146 -10.65 0.27 3.41
N TRP A 147 -11.78 -0.44 3.25
CA TRP A 147 -11.95 -1.78 3.79
C TRP A 147 -11.03 -2.84 3.14
N GLU A 148 -10.59 -2.61 1.90
CA GLU A 148 -9.66 -3.51 1.19
C GLU A 148 -8.24 -3.31 1.73
N ILE A 149 -7.83 -2.04 1.94
CA ILE A 149 -6.59 -1.71 2.64
C ILE A 149 -6.61 -2.31 4.05
N GLU A 150 -7.67 -2.08 4.82
CA GLU A 150 -7.84 -2.62 6.17
C GLU A 150 -7.70 -4.14 6.20
N GLY A 151 -8.41 -4.82 5.29
CA GLY A 151 -8.37 -6.27 5.25
C GLY A 151 -7.01 -6.82 4.80
N TRP A 152 -6.31 -6.17 3.86
CA TRP A 152 -4.92 -6.55 3.56
C TRP A 152 -3.99 -6.31 4.73
N ILE A 153 -4.15 -5.24 5.51
CA ILE A 153 -3.35 -5.04 6.73
C ILE A 153 -3.56 -6.22 7.69
N LYS A 154 -4.83 -6.61 7.95
CA LYS A 154 -5.18 -7.72 8.84
C LYS A 154 -4.62 -9.07 8.37
N GLU A 155 -4.55 -9.30 7.06
CA GLU A 155 -4.13 -10.58 6.49
C GLU A 155 -2.63 -10.69 6.25
N LEU A 156 -1.95 -9.57 5.97
CA LEU A 156 -0.56 -9.56 5.53
C LEU A 156 0.43 -9.16 6.62
N PHE A 157 0.00 -8.33 7.57
CA PHE A 157 0.86 -7.82 8.63
C PHE A 157 0.48 -8.42 9.98
N ASP A 158 1.49 -8.65 10.82
CA ASP A 158 1.31 -9.12 12.21
C ASP A 158 0.82 -8.06 13.20
N TYR A 159 0.11 -7.04 12.74
CA TYR A 159 -0.48 -6.01 13.61
C TYR A 159 -1.67 -6.55 14.41
N ARG A 160 -1.88 -5.99 15.60
CA ARG A 160 -2.95 -6.42 16.51
C ARG A 160 -4.24 -5.65 16.26
N GLN A 161 -4.10 -4.41 15.84
CA GLN A 161 -5.21 -3.50 15.61
C GLN A 161 -5.09 -2.91 14.20
N VAL A 162 -6.24 -2.78 13.56
CA VAL A 162 -6.37 -2.01 12.33
C VAL A 162 -7.52 -1.05 12.52
N LYS A 163 -7.29 0.23 12.21
CA LYS A 163 -8.25 1.31 12.41
C LYS A 163 -8.38 2.13 11.13
N THR A 164 -9.60 2.38 10.71
CA THR A 164 -9.93 3.29 9.62
C THR A 164 -10.48 4.58 10.21
N ILE A 165 -9.97 5.73 9.75
CA ILE A 165 -10.42 7.07 10.13
C ILE A 165 -10.76 7.81 8.84
N HIS A 166 -12.01 8.20 8.69
CA HIS A 166 -12.46 9.01 7.56
C HIS A 166 -12.47 10.49 7.95
N THR A 167 -12.06 11.34 7.02
CA THR A 167 -11.99 12.79 7.19
C THR A 167 -12.77 13.45 6.05
N TYR A 168 -14.00 12.99 5.83
CA TYR A 168 -14.83 13.47 4.71
C TYR A 168 -15.41 14.87 4.94
N LEU A 169 -15.38 15.33 6.20
CA LEU A 169 -15.97 16.59 6.63
C LEU A 169 -15.05 17.33 7.61
N PHE A 170 -14.33 16.60 8.47
CA PHE A 170 -13.35 17.11 9.42
C PHE A 170 -12.60 15.91 10.07
N GLY A 171 -11.53 16.19 10.82
CA GLY A 171 -10.82 15.24 11.69
C GLY A 171 -9.41 14.86 11.23
N GLU A 172 -8.89 15.55 10.23
CA GLU A 172 -7.58 15.40 9.58
C GLU A 172 -6.46 15.46 10.59
N PHE A 173 -6.50 16.42 11.51
CA PHE A 173 -5.46 16.59 12.52
C PHE A 173 -5.44 15.43 13.52
N ALA A 174 -6.60 15.04 14.04
CA ALA A 174 -6.71 13.88 14.92
C ALA A 174 -6.33 12.57 14.20
N ALA A 175 -6.56 12.48 12.89
CA ALA A 175 -6.10 11.37 12.06
C ALA A 175 -4.57 11.35 11.93
N LEU A 176 -3.94 12.51 11.70
CA LEU A 176 -2.49 12.67 11.59
C LEU A 176 -1.75 12.49 12.92
N GLU A 177 -2.35 12.87 14.05
CA GLU A 177 -1.83 12.56 15.39
C GLU A 177 -1.81 11.05 15.65
N GLN A 178 -2.88 10.35 15.28
CA GLN A 178 -2.94 8.89 15.37
C GLN A 178 -1.99 8.22 14.40
N ALA A 179 -1.83 8.77 13.19
CA ALA A 179 -0.83 8.31 12.23
C ALA A 179 0.59 8.43 12.80
N THR A 180 0.90 9.56 13.43
CA THR A 180 2.19 9.80 14.11
C THR A 180 2.44 8.76 15.20
N THR A 181 1.44 8.52 16.05
CA THR A 181 1.51 7.51 17.11
C THR A 181 1.77 6.12 16.55
N ALA A 182 1.06 5.73 15.50
CA ALA A 182 1.23 4.42 14.87
C ALA A 182 2.61 4.25 14.23
N ILE A 183 3.09 5.24 13.46
CA ILE A 183 4.40 5.20 12.81
C ILE A 183 5.52 5.10 13.86
N ASN A 184 5.44 5.91 14.92
CA ASN A 184 6.41 5.88 16.03
C ASN A 184 6.42 4.54 16.78
N SER A 185 5.29 3.82 16.77
CA SER A 185 5.16 2.49 17.36
C SER A 185 5.60 1.35 16.43
N GLY A 186 6.10 1.65 15.22
CA GLY A 186 6.50 0.65 14.21
C GLY A 186 5.35 0.18 13.31
N GLY A 187 4.19 0.83 13.39
CA GLY A 187 3.02 0.60 12.56
C GLY A 187 3.17 1.09 11.12
N VAL A 188 2.04 1.00 10.40
CA VAL A 188 1.86 1.49 9.02
C VAL A 188 0.64 2.39 8.94
N VAL A 189 0.71 3.38 8.06
CA VAL A 189 -0.41 4.29 7.79
C VAL A 189 -0.54 4.48 6.30
N PHE A 190 -1.75 4.30 5.79
CA PHE A 190 -2.10 4.53 4.39
C PHE A 190 -3.14 5.63 4.32
N ALA A 191 -2.86 6.70 3.59
CA ALA A 191 -3.77 7.82 3.37
C ALA A 191 -4.48 7.69 2.03
N LEU A 192 -5.77 8.02 2.02
CA LEU A 192 -6.55 8.24 0.81
C LEU A 192 -6.52 9.72 0.48
N ILE A 193 -6.06 10.06 -0.73
CA ILE A 193 -5.83 11.44 -1.14
C ILE A 193 -6.37 11.76 -2.54
N THR A 194 -6.53 13.05 -2.80
CA THR A 194 -6.61 13.60 -4.16
C THR A 194 -5.19 13.89 -4.66
N ALA A 195 -4.62 13.00 -5.47
CA ALA A 195 -3.19 13.07 -5.82
C ALA A 195 -2.80 14.29 -6.66
N ASP A 196 -3.70 14.78 -7.53
CA ASP A 196 -3.42 15.99 -8.31
C ASP A 196 -3.23 17.21 -7.40
N GLY A 197 -4.07 17.34 -6.36
CA GLY A 197 -3.99 18.42 -5.38
C GLY A 197 -2.77 18.32 -4.47
N LEU A 198 -2.60 17.19 -3.76
CA LEU A 198 -1.53 17.05 -2.76
C LEU A 198 -0.14 16.77 -3.34
N LEU A 199 -0.04 15.97 -4.40
CA LEU A 199 1.28 15.51 -4.91
C LEU A 199 1.75 16.27 -6.14
N ARG A 200 0.84 16.83 -6.95
CA ARG A 200 1.17 17.50 -8.21
C ARG A 200 0.90 19.00 -8.19
N GLY A 201 0.28 19.52 -7.14
CA GLY A 201 -0.05 20.94 -7.01
C GLY A 201 -0.99 21.44 -8.11
N LYS A 202 -1.85 20.57 -8.63
CA LYS A 202 -2.85 20.91 -9.65
C LYS A 202 -4.22 20.92 -9.01
N GLN A 203 -5.00 21.96 -9.26
CA GLN A 203 -6.39 22.00 -8.87
C GLN A 203 -7.17 20.99 -9.74
N PRO A 204 -7.75 19.93 -9.15
CA PRO A 204 -8.54 18.96 -9.90
C PRO A 204 -9.89 19.59 -10.28
N PHE A 205 -10.49 19.11 -11.38
CA PHE A 205 -11.84 19.55 -11.78
C PHE A 205 -12.90 19.22 -10.71
N LEU A 206 -12.73 18.08 -10.02
CA LEU A 206 -13.48 17.71 -8.83
C LEU A 206 -12.50 17.18 -7.78
N PRO A 207 -12.57 17.62 -6.50
CA PRO A 207 -11.79 17.05 -5.42
C PRO A 207 -12.38 15.68 -5.08
N LEU A 208 -11.96 14.65 -5.81
CA LEU A 208 -12.34 13.27 -5.53
C LEU A 208 -11.12 12.52 -5.00
N PRO A 209 -11.29 11.59 -4.06
CA PRO A 209 -10.20 10.68 -3.70
C PRO A 209 -9.80 9.94 -4.96
N THR A 210 -8.51 9.83 -5.21
CA THR A 210 -7.97 9.23 -6.44
C THR A 210 -6.85 8.24 -6.18
N HIS A 211 -6.23 8.28 -4.99
CA HIS A 211 -4.97 7.59 -4.78
C HIS A 211 -4.72 7.21 -3.32
N TRP A 212 -4.16 6.02 -3.12
CA TRP A 212 -3.61 5.59 -1.84
C TRP A 212 -2.11 5.84 -1.79
N VAL A 213 -1.64 6.34 -0.65
CA VAL A 213 -0.21 6.54 -0.37
C VAL A 213 0.12 6.10 1.07
N PRO A 214 1.23 5.40 1.30
CA PRO A 214 1.79 5.24 2.64
C PRO A 214 2.32 6.58 3.17
N ILE A 215 2.00 6.91 4.42
CA ILE A 215 2.65 7.99 5.14
C ILE A 215 3.93 7.44 5.78
N LEU A 216 5.06 8.05 5.46
CA LEU A 216 6.38 7.62 5.91
C LEU A 216 6.77 8.23 7.26
N GLY A 217 6.24 9.41 7.59
CA GLY A 217 6.55 10.15 8.80
C GLY A 217 6.73 11.64 8.52
N ASN A 218 7.55 12.31 9.33
CA ASN A 218 7.79 13.77 9.27
C ASN A 218 6.49 14.59 9.28
N ILE A 219 5.49 14.08 10.01
CA ILE A 219 4.20 14.72 10.17
C ILE A 219 4.38 15.93 11.08
N SER A 220 3.99 17.10 10.57
CA SER A 220 3.84 18.33 11.34
C SER A 220 2.46 18.90 11.03
N VAL A 221 1.72 19.20 12.09
CA VAL A 221 0.41 19.82 12.02
C VAL A 221 0.47 21.08 12.87
N LYS A 222 0.18 22.21 12.25
CA LYS A 222 0.00 23.50 12.92
C LYS A 222 -1.37 24.01 12.51
N GLY A 223 -2.33 24.02 13.44
CA GLY A 223 -3.65 24.57 13.14
C GLY A 223 -3.60 26.08 12.93
N GLY A 224 -4.49 26.57 12.09
CA GLY A 224 -4.74 27.99 11.88
C GLY A 224 -5.48 28.63 13.05
N ASP A 225 -5.38 29.95 13.15
CA ASP A 225 -6.28 30.75 13.97
C ASP A 225 -7.67 30.76 13.32
N TRP A 226 -8.73 30.65 14.12
CA TRP A 226 -10.14 30.71 13.68
C TRP A 226 -10.53 32.00 12.92
N SER A 227 -9.65 33.00 12.89
CA SER A 227 -9.82 34.27 12.18
C SER A 227 -9.04 34.35 10.87
N ASP A 228 -8.22 33.34 10.56
CA ASP A 228 -7.34 33.26 9.39
C ASP A 228 -7.03 31.78 9.07
N ASP A 229 -7.92 31.13 8.32
CA ASP A 229 -7.83 29.72 7.91
C ASP A 229 -6.55 29.45 7.07
N ASP A 230 -5.96 30.49 6.47
CA ASP A 230 -4.68 30.45 5.74
C ASP A 230 -3.43 30.41 6.67
N SER A 231 -3.60 30.48 7.99
CA SER A 231 -2.47 30.45 8.94
C SER A 231 -2.03 29.03 9.35
N GLY A 232 -2.87 28.04 9.07
CA GLY A 232 -2.64 26.62 9.34
C GLY A 232 -1.72 25.97 8.32
N ARG A 233 -1.00 24.92 8.73
CA ARG A 233 -0.02 24.24 7.88
C ARG A 233 0.15 22.78 8.24
N VAL A 234 0.13 21.93 7.22
CA VAL A 234 0.38 20.49 7.32
C VAL A 234 1.57 20.10 6.45
N SER A 235 2.51 19.36 7.03
CA SER A 235 3.59 18.73 6.28
C SER A 235 3.75 17.26 6.64
N LEU A 236 4.08 16.42 5.66
CA LEU A 236 4.39 15.00 5.86
C LEU A 236 5.12 14.42 4.65
N ASP A 237 5.83 13.32 4.87
CA ASP A 237 6.44 12.54 3.80
C ASP A 237 5.57 11.33 3.45
N VAL A 238 5.40 11.09 2.16
CA VAL A 238 4.61 9.97 1.63
C VAL A 238 5.35 9.24 0.51
N TYR A 239 5.04 7.96 0.34
CA TYR A 239 5.50 7.19 -0.82
C TYR A 239 4.48 7.25 -1.95
N SER A 240 4.95 7.44 -3.18
CA SER A 240 4.14 7.18 -4.37
C SER A 240 4.99 6.96 -5.62
N TRP A 241 4.53 6.10 -6.53
CA TRP A 241 5.16 5.87 -7.86
C TRP A 241 6.69 5.68 -7.81
N GLY A 242 7.18 4.92 -6.84
CA GLY A 242 8.61 4.62 -6.71
C GLY A 242 9.47 5.77 -6.17
N LYS A 243 8.88 6.76 -5.51
CA LYS A 243 9.65 7.85 -4.86
C LYS A 243 8.96 8.41 -3.61
N GLN A 244 9.73 9.15 -2.83
CA GLN A 244 9.21 9.95 -1.73
C GLN A 244 8.71 11.29 -2.26
N PHE A 245 7.58 11.74 -1.72
CA PHE A 245 7.06 13.09 -1.87
C PHE A 245 7.01 13.76 -0.51
N HIS A 246 7.40 15.03 -0.46
CA HIS A 246 7.19 15.89 0.69
C HIS A 246 5.96 16.75 0.43
N ILE A 247 4.90 16.54 1.21
CA ILE A 247 3.71 17.40 1.21
C ILE A 247 3.99 18.52 2.21
N ASN A 248 3.71 19.75 1.78
CA ASN A 248 3.77 20.94 2.62
C ASN A 248 2.71 21.92 2.09
N LYS A 249 1.57 21.98 2.77
CA LYS A 249 0.36 22.68 2.33
C LYS A 249 -0.23 23.48 3.48
N ASP A 250 -0.92 24.55 3.11
CA ASP A 250 -1.78 25.29 4.05
C ASP A 250 -2.97 24.38 4.41
N GLU A 251 -3.59 24.62 5.56
CA GLU A 251 -4.63 23.76 6.16
C GLU A 251 -5.79 23.50 5.20
N ASP A 252 -6.44 24.54 4.70
CA ASP A 252 -7.57 24.45 3.76
C ASP A 252 -7.23 23.59 2.54
N ALA A 253 -6.08 23.86 1.92
CA ALA A 253 -5.63 23.13 0.73
C ALA A 253 -5.28 21.67 1.05
N PHE A 254 -4.95 21.34 2.29
CA PHE A 254 -4.72 19.98 2.72
C PHE A 254 -6.05 19.23 2.93
N GLU A 255 -6.97 19.85 3.67
CA GLU A 255 -8.28 19.29 4.02
C GLU A 255 -9.11 18.97 2.77
N ASP A 256 -9.09 19.85 1.76
CA ASP A 256 -9.76 19.64 0.47
C ASP A 256 -9.36 18.34 -0.26
N TYR A 257 -8.18 17.79 0.05
CA TYR A 257 -7.57 16.70 -0.69
C TYR A 257 -7.18 15.49 0.17
N PHE A 258 -7.48 15.49 1.46
CA PHE A 258 -7.19 14.41 2.38
C PHE A 258 -8.46 13.76 2.90
N TRP A 259 -8.66 12.47 2.58
CA TRP A 259 -9.95 11.79 2.80
C TRP A 259 -9.93 10.83 4.00
N GLY A 260 -8.76 10.66 4.62
CA GLY A 260 -8.58 9.86 5.81
C GLY A 260 -7.46 8.83 5.67
N VAL A 261 -7.37 7.96 6.67
CA VAL A 261 -6.29 6.99 6.83
C VAL A 261 -6.79 5.61 7.25
N VAL A 262 -6.02 4.59 6.88
CA VAL A 262 -6.08 3.26 7.46
C VAL A 262 -4.76 2.98 8.17
N ILE A 263 -4.83 2.60 9.43
CA ILE A 263 -3.71 2.46 10.36
C ILE A 263 -3.61 1.01 10.79
N GLY A 264 -2.40 0.43 10.75
CA GLY A 264 -2.08 -0.87 11.35
C GLY A 264 -1.02 -0.75 12.44
N MET A 265 -1.27 -1.28 13.64
CA MET A 265 -0.34 -1.28 14.78
C MET A 265 -0.53 -2.47 15.73
#